data_AF-A0A6L7JRH5-F1
#
_entry.id   AF-A0A6L7JRH5-F1
#
_cell.length_a   1.000
_cell.length_b   1.000
_cell.length_c   1.000
_cell.angle_alpha   90.00
_cell.angle_beta   90.00
_cell.angle_gamma   90.00
#
_symmetry.space_group_name_H-M   'P 1'
#
loop_
_entity.id
_entity.type
_entity.pdbx_description
1 polymer ?
#
loop_
_entity_poly.entity_id
_entity_poly.type
_entity_poly.pdbx_seq_one_letter_code
_entity_poly.pdbx_strand_id
1 'polypeptide(L)' 'MSTDLAKVAKEESIKYFLISFVDLYGVLRAKLVPAAAIGGMQEE' A
#
# COMPACT_ATOMS: atom_id res chain seq x y z
N MET A 1 -11.58 -0.33 -13.05
CA MET A 1 -10.21 -0.86 -13.25
C MET A 1 -9.40 -0.40 -12.07
N SER A 2 -9.11 -1.30 -11.13
CA SER A 2 -8.23 -1.00 -10.02
C SER A 2 -6.79 -0.82 -10.54
N THR A 3 -6.13 0.24 -10.09
CA THR A 3 -4.73 0.50 -10.43
C THR A 3 -3.88 -0.61 -9.82
N ASP A 4 -3.04 -1.27 -10.62
CA ASP A 4 -2.17 -2.34 -10.15
C ASP A 4 -0.96 -1.73 -9.41
N LEU A 5 -1.00 -1.75 -8.09
CA LEU A 5 0.04 -1.16 -7.25
C LEU A 5 1.40 -1.85 -7.42
N ALA A 6 1.43 -3.12 -7.84
CA ALA A 6 2.68 -3.82 -8.11
C ALA A 6 3.33 -3.36 -9.42
N LYS A 7 2.54 -2.97 -10.42
CA LYS A 7 3.05 -2.33 -11.65
C LYS A 7 3.60 -0.93 -11.36
N VAL A 8 2.81 -0.12 -10.65
CA VAL A 8 3.23 1.23 -10.24
C VAL A 8 4.52 1.19 -9.43
N ALA A 9 4.66 0.21 -8.53
CA ALA A 9 5.89 0.05 -7.74
C ALA A 9 7.14 -0.15 -8.61
N LYS A 10 7.01 -0.91 -9.71
CA LYS A 10 8.13 -1.18 -10.64
C LYS A 10 8.44 0.03 -11.51
N GLU A 11 7.42 0.71 -12.00
CA GLU A 11 7.56 1.88 -12.86
C GLU A 11 8.19 3.05 -12.09
N GLU A 12 7.74 3.29 -10.85
CA GLU A 12 8.19 4.41 -10.04
C GLU A 12 9.32 4.06 -9.04
N SER A 13 9.85 2.84 -9.10
CA SER A 13 10.93 2.36 -8.21
C SER A 13 10.59 2.47 -6.71
N ILE A 14 9.32 2.25 -6.35
CA ILE A 14 8.84 2.27 -4.96
C ILE A 14 9.26 0.98 -4.26
N LYS A 15 9.97 1.09 -3.15
CA LYS A 15 10.44 -0.07 -2.37
C LYS A 15 9.45 -0.48 -1.28
N TYR A 16 8.74 0.49 -0.71
CA TYR A 16 7.83 0.30 0.41
C TYR A 16 6.59 1.15 0.24
N PHE A 17 5.47 0.62 0.70
CA PHE A 17 4.19 1.28 0.79
C PHE A 17 3.85 1.51 2.27
N LEU A 18 3.34 2.69 2.58
CA LEU A 18 2.67 2.93 3.85
C LEU A 18 1.17 2.78 3.64
N ILE A 19 0.63 1.65 4.08
CA ILE A 19 -0.82 1.46 4.09
C ILE A 19 -1.34 2.09 5.37
N SER A 20 -2.05 3.21 5.25
CA SER A 20 -2.55 3.98 6.39
C SER A 20 -4.08 3.96 6.47
N PHE A 21 -4.58 3.93 7.70
CA PHE A 21 -6.00 4.12 8.01
C PHE A 21 -6.16 4.97 9.27
N VAL A 22 -7.35 5.54 9.45
CA VAL A 22 -7.72 6.29 10.64
C VAL A 22 -8.61 5.39 11.49
N ASP A 23 -8.26 5.23 12.77
CA ASP A 23 -9.09 4.46 13.70
C ASP A 23 -10.28 5.28 14.22
N LEU A 24 -11.15 4.64 15.01
CA LEU A 24 -12.36 5.28 15.57
C LEU A 24 -12.05 6.48 16.49
N TYR A 25 -10.83 6.58 17.00
CA TYR A 25 -10.38 7.69 17.85
C TYR A 25 -9.66 8.78 17.06
N GLY A 26 -9.66 8.71 15.73
CA GLY A 26 -9.03 9.69 14.86
C GLY A 26 -7.50 9.53 14.76
N VAL A 27 -6.93 8.45 15.28
CA VAL A 27 -5.48 8.23 15.22
C VAL A 27 -5.12 7.62 13.87
N LEU A 28 -4.17 8.26 13.18
CA LEU A 28 -3.57 7.71 11.96
C LEU A 28 -2.64 6.55 12.32
N ARG A 29 -2.91 5.37 11.79
CA ARG A 29 -2.05 4.19 11.90
C ARG A 29 -1.60 3.79 10.51
N ALA A 30 -0.37 3.33 10.40
CA ALA A 30 0.16 2.84 9.14
C ALA A 30 0.99 1.58 9.33
N LYS A 31 0.99 0.73 8.32
CA LYS A 31 1.86 -0.43 8.21
C LYS A 31 2.82 -0.22 7.04
N LEU A 32 4.12 -0.41 7.30
CA LEU A 32 5.13 -0.43 6.26
C LEU A 32 5.11 -1.81 5.58
N VAL A 33 4.87 -1.82 4.27
CA VAL A 33 4.73 -3.03 3.46
C VAL A 33 5.76 -2.99 2.33
N PRO A 34 6.57 -4.04 2.12
CA PRO A 34 7.48 -4.08 0.98
C PRO A 34 6.71 -4.22 -0.33
N ALA A 35 7.23 -3.63 -1.42
CA ALA A 35 6.60 -3.69 -2.75
C ALA A 35 6.34 -5.12 -3.23
N ALA A 36 7.14 -6.09 -2.81
CA ALA A 36 6.94 -7.50 -3.13
C ALA A 36 5.62 -8.08 -2.57
N ALA A 37 5.08 -7.50 -1.50
CA ALA A 37 3.86 -7.98 -0.83
C ALA A 37 2.62 -7.13 -1.18
N ILE A 38 2.75 -6.05 -1.96
CA ILE A 38 1.65 -5.09 -2.15
C ILE A 38 0.46 -5.68 -2.91
N GLY A 39 0.70 -6.58 -3.87
CA GLY A 39 -0.37 -7.19 -4.67
C GLY A 39 -1.33 -8.06 -3.86
N GLY A 40 -0.86 -8.65 -2.74
CA GLY A 40 -1.72 -9.39 -1.82
C GLY A 40 -2.36 -8.54 -0.72
N MET A 41 -1.97 -7.26 -0.61
CA MET A 41 -2.57 -6.30 0.33
C MET A 41 -3.58 -5.36 -0.33
N GLN A 42 -3.61 -5.33 -1.67
CA GLN A 42 -4.56 -4.56 -2.44
C GLN A 42 -5.93 -5.26 -2.44
N GLU A 43 -6.99 -4.50 -2.13
CA GLU A 43 -8.38 -4.92 -2.28
C GLU A 43 -8.80 -4.82 -3.77
N GLU A 44 -9.72 -5.67 -4.22
CA GLU A 44 -10.10 -5.79 -5.65
C GLU A 44 -10.64 -4.49 -6.28
#